data_AF-A0A7S2AFB7-F1
#
_entry.id   AF-A0A7S2AFB7-F1
#
_cell.length_a   1.000
_cell.length_b   1.000
_cell.length_c   1.000
_cell.angle_alpha   90.00
_cell.angle_beta   90.00
_cell.angle_gamma   90.00
#
_symmetry.space_group_name_H-M   'P 1'
#
loop_
_entity.id
_entity.type
_entity.pdbx_description
1 polymer ?
#
loop_
_entity_poly.entity_id
_entity_poly.type
_entity_poly.pdbx_seq_one_letter_code
_entity_poly.pdbx_strand_id
1 'polypeptide(L)'
;MEDDFMPTFVDLTPFEVEHFVQELQEYTLEQVGNPRWLTHHEHVEKLNWTAHSQAKEGHDEYVIDQFNTLEKVPALIYDLMLIEVWKQQIWPLVKEKIAKF
;
A
#
# COMPACT_ATOMS: atom_id res chain seq x y z
N MET A 1 1.64 1.95 -22.16
CA MET A 1 2.87 2.75 -21.92
C MET A 1 3.02 3.06 -20.42
N GLU A 2 1.95 3.03 -19.61
CA GLU A 2 2.02 3.08 -18.14
C GLU A 2 2.38 1.73 -17.48
N ASP A 3 2.04 0.60 -18.11
CA ASP A 3 2.30 -0.74 -17.54
C ASP A 3 3.80 -1.10 -17.39
N ASP A 4 4.69 -0.44 -18.13
CA ASP A 4 6.12 -0.81 -18.23
C ASP A 4 6.97 -0.30 -17.03
N PHE A 5 6.37 0.49 -16.14
CA PHE A 5 7.05 1.07 -14.96
C PHE A 5 6.53 0.53 -13.63
N MET A 6 5.48 -0.30 -13.64
CA MET A 6 4.98 -0.89 -12.41
C MET A 6 5.89 -2.06 -12.02
N PRO A 7 6.44 -2.08 -10.79
CA PRO A 7 7.18 -3.24 -10.33
C PRO A 7 6.29 -4.47 -10.45
N THR A 8 6.79 -5.50 -11.15
CA THR A 8 6.09 -6.78 -11.23
C THR A 8 6.31 -7.54 -9.94
N PHE A 9 5.24 -7.80 -9.20
CA PHE A 9 5.29 -8.66 -8.02
C PHE A 9 4.94 -10.10 -8.37
N VAL A 10 5.34 -11.01 -7.48
CA VAL A 10 4.84 -12.39 -7.48
C VAL A 10 3.58 -12.40 -6.63
N ASP A 11 2.57 -13.14 -7.07
CA ASP A 11 1.33 -13.30 -6.32
C ASP A 11 1.60 -13.92 -4.96
N LEU A 12 1.00 -13.34 -3.92
CA LEU A 12 1.15 -13.77 -2.54
C LEU A 12 0.38 -15.05 -2.28
N THR A 13 0.91 -15.92 -1.42
CA THR A 13 0.14 -17.03 -0.89
C THR A 13 -0.94 -16.53 0.07
N PRO A 14 -2.01 -17.32 0.35
CA PRO A 14 -3.03 -16.95 1.33
C PRO A 14 -2.45 -16.63 2.72
N PHE A 15 -1.39 -17.33 3.14
CA PHE A 15 -0.72 -17.08 4.42
C PHE A 15 0.00 -15.72 4.45
N GLU A 16 0.68 -15.36 3.36
CA GLU A 16 1.33 -14.05 3.25
C GLU A 16 0.30 -12.92 3.21
N VAL A 17 -0.83 -13.13 2.53
CA VAL A 17 -1.96 -12.19 2.54
C VAL A 17 -2.50 -11.99 3.95
N GLU A 18 -2.79 -13.07 4.67
CA GLU A 18 -3.23 -13.01 6.07
C GLU A 18 -2.28 -12.22 6.94
N HIS A 19 -0.99 -12.53 6.85
CA HIS A 19 0.04 -11.85 7.62
C HIS A 19 0.12 -10.36 7.28
N PHE A 20 0.17 -10.00 6.00
CA PHE A 20 0.29 -8.59 5.58
C PHE A 20 -0.95 -7.77 5.92
N VAL A 21 -2.16 -8.33 5.72
CA VAL A 21 -3.41 -7.64 6.08
C VAL A 21 -3.49 -7.45 7.59
N GLN A 22 -3.09 -8.44 8.39
CA GLN A 22 -3.08 -8.33 9.85
C GLN A 22 -2.15 -7.22 10.36
N GLU A 23 -0.98 -7.08 9.75
CA GLU A 23 0.04 -6.08 10.11
C GLU A 23 -0.29 -4.64 9.66
N LEU A 24 -1.33 -4.44 8.84
CA LEU A 24 -1.77 -3.12 8.42
C LEU A 24 -2.03 -2.22 9.63
N GLN A 25 -1.45 -1.04 9.60
CA GLN A 25 -1.54 -0.05 10.68
C GLN A 25 -1.55 1.37 10.14
N GLU A 26 -2.11 2.27 10.93
CA GLU A 26 -2.13 3.69 10.62
C GLU A 26 -0.75 4.32 10.91
N TYR A 27 -0.29 5.16 9.99
CA TYR A 27 0.91 5.96 10.15
C TYR A 27 0.55 7.45 10.27
N THR A 28 1.40 8.22 10.94
CA THR A 28 1.29 9.69 10.99
C THR A 28 2.03 10.34 9.82
N LEU A 29 1.75 11.62 9.54
CA LEU A 29 2.37 12.35 8.43
C LEU A 29 3.90 12.39 8.52
N GLU A 30 4.44 12.49 9.73
CA GLU A 30 5.87 12.53 10.02
C GLU A 30 6.56 11.17 9.80
N GLN A 31 5.79 10.08 9.83
CA GLN A 31 6.31 8.73 9.65
C GLN A 31 6.38 8.31 8.18
N VAL A 32 5.66 9.02 7.29
CA VAL A 32 5.70 8.75 5.85
C VAL A 32 7.14 8.87 5.33
N GLY A 33 7.59 7.84 4.62
CA GLY A 33 8.95 7.76 4.07
C GLY A 33 10.01 7.19 5.03
N ASN A 34 9.68 6.92 6.29
CA ASN A 34 10.61 6.20 7.17
C ASN A 34 10.72 4.71 6.75
N PRO A 35 11.77 3.97 7.18
CA PRO A 35 11.97 2.58 6.77
C PRO A 35 10.78 1.66 7.07
N ARG A 36 10.11 1.85 8.22
CA ARG A 36 8.95 1.04 8.62
C ARG A 36 7.72 1.33 7.75
N TRP A 37 7.53 2.57 7.34
CA TRP A 37 6.47 2.96 6.40
C TRP A 37 6.77 2.41 5.01
N LEU A 38 8.03 2.47 4.55
CA LEU A 38 8.43 1.94 3.23
C LEU A 38 8.16 0.43 3.11
N THR A 39 8.51 -0.36 4.14
CA THR A 39 8.20 -1.80 4.16
C THR A 39 6.69 -2.06 4.17
N HIS A 40 5.94 -1.32 4.99
CA HIS A 40 4.48 -1.44 5.00
C HIS A 40 3.85 -1.08 3.65
N HIS A 41 4.31 0.00 3.02
CA HIS A 41 3.85 0.42 1.69
C HIS A 41 4.13 -0.67 0.64
N GLU A 42 5.30 -1.30 0.67
CA GLU A 42 5.60 -2.44 -0.20
C GLU A 42 4.63 -3.62 0.02
N HIS A 43 4.26 -3.92 1.26
CA HIS A 43 3.26 -4.97 1.54
C HIS A 43 1.88 -4.61 0.96
N VAL A 44 1.45 -3.34 1.08
CA VAL A 44 0.20 -2.84 0.48
C VAL A 44 0.23 -2.98 -1.05
N GLU A 45 1.35 -2.63 -1.70
CA GLU A 45 1.50 -2.77 -3.16
C GLU A 45 1.44 -4.24 -3.62
N LYS A 46 2.05 -5.17 -2.87
CA LYS A 46 1.95 -6.61 -3.16
C LYS A 46 0.53 -7.16 -2.98
N LEU A 47 -0.20 -6.68 -1.96
CA LEU A 47 -1.61 -7.01 -1.77
C LEU A 47 -2.46 -6.51 -2.94
N ASN A 48 -2.26 -5.26 -3.37
CA ASN A 48 -2.95 -4.67 -4.52
C ASN A 48 -2.66 -5.44 -5.81
N TRP A 49 -1.40 -5.79 -6.06
CA TRP A 49 -1.01 -6.62 -7.20
C TRP A 49 -1.74 -7.96 -7.21
N THR A 50 -1.68 -8.69 -6.09
CA THR A 50 -2.29 -10.03 -5.96
C THR A 50 -3.81 -9.96 -6.14
N ALA A 51 -4.47 -8.95 -5.57
CA ALA A 51 -5.91 -8.75 -5.75
C ALA A 51 -6.29 -8.48 -7.21
N HIS A 52 -5.49 -7.67 -7.92
CA HIS A 52 -5.70 -7.42 -9.33
C HIS A 52 -5.50 -8.69 -10.18
N SER A 53 -4.48 -9.48 -9.86
CA SER A 53 -4.23 -10.78 -10.50
C SER A 53 -5.42 -11.73 -10.30
N GLN A 54 -5.89 -11.89 -9.05
CA GLN A 54 -7.06 -12.71 -8.72
C GLN A 54 -8.30 -12.33 -9.53
N ALA A 55 -8.62 -11.03 -9.57
CA ALA A 55 -9.77 -10.52 -10.30
C ALA A 55 -9.66 -10.73 -11.82
N LYS A 56 -8.45 -10.58 -12.38
CA LYS A 56 -8.18 -10.76 -13.81
C LYS A 56 -8.29 -12.23 -14.23
N GLU A 57 -7.79 -13.14 -13.40
CA GLU A 57 -7.75 -14.58 -13.69
C GLU A 57 -9.06 -15.30 -13.28
N GLY A 58 -9.95 -14.62 -12.54
CA GLY A 58 -11.18 -15.21 -12.02
C GLY A 58 -10.91 -16.25 -10.93
N HIS A 59 -9.82 -16.06 -10.18
CA HIS A 59 -9.41 -16.91 -9.07
C HIS A 59 -10.15 -16.53 -7.79
N ASP A 60 -9.91 -17.31 -6.73
CA ASP A 60 -10.43 -17.05 -5.40
C ASP A 60 -9.88 -15.73 -4.84
N GLU A 61 -10.75 -14.87 -4.32
CA GLU A 61 -10.44 -13.49 -3.94
C GLU A 61 -9.99 -13.37 -2.46
N TYR A 62 -9.03 -14.21 -2.06
CA TYR A 62 -8.59 -14.30 -0.66
C TYR A 62 -7.97 -13.01 -0.12
N VAL A 63 -7.52 -12.07 -0.98
CA VAL A 63 -7.10 -10.73 -0.51
C VAL A 63 -8.31 -9.97 0.03
N ILE A 64 -9.40 -9.90 -0.75
CA ILE A 64 -10.61 -9.18 -0.38
C ILE A 64 -11.26 -9.83 0.85
N ASP A 65 -11.35 -11.15 0.87
CA ASP A 65 -11.89 -11.90 2.00
C ASP A 65 -11.14 -11.61 3.29
N GLN A 66 -9.81 -11.49 3.22
CA GLN A 66 -9.01 -11.21 4.41
C GLN A 66 -9.16 -9.76 4.89
N PHE A 67 -9.24 -8.79 3.97
CA PHE A 67 -9.55 -7.40 4.32
C PHE A 67 -10.90 -7.27 5.04
N ASN A 68 -11.91 -8.04 4.60
CA ASN A 68 -13.22 -8.08 5.23
C ASN A 68 -13.18 -8.80 6.57
N THR A 69 -12.54 -9.98 6.64
CA THR A 69 -12.46 -10.83 7.83
C THR A 69 -11.74 -10.13 8.98
N LEU A 70 -10.66 -9.40 8.68
CA LEU A 70 -9.88 -8.66 9.68
C LEU A 70 -10.34 -7.21 9.88
N GLU A 71 -11.42 -6.79 9.22
CA GLU A 71 -11.98 -5.44 9.28
C GLU A 71 -10.95 -4.34 8.97
N LYS A 72 -10.05 -4.59 8.00
CA LYS A 72 -8.91 -3.70 7.69
C LYS A 72 -9.19 -2.68 6.58
N VAL A 73 -10.37 -2.70 5.96
CA VAL A 73 -10.76 -1.71 4.94
C VAL A 73 -10.63 -0.27 5.45
N PRO A 74 -11.03 0.10 6.69
CA PRO A 74 -10.81 1.45 7.21
C PRO A 74 -9.34 1.87 7.26
N ALA A 75 -8.43 0.95 7.61
CA ALA A 75 -6.99 1.23 7.68
C ALA A 75 -6.42 1.54 6.28
N LEU A 76 -6.88 0.84 5.25
CA LEU A 76 -6.50 1.12 3.86
C LEU A 76 -7.02 2.50 3.39
N ILE A 77 -8.27 2.84 3.74
CA ILE A 77 -8.83 4.16 3.44
C ILE A 77 -8.03 5.26 4.13
N TYR A 78 -7.64 5.05 5.39
CA TYR A 78 -6.78 5.98 6.13
C TYR A 78 -5.43 6.17 5.43
N ASP A 79 -4.76 5.08 5.02
CA ASP A 79 -3.46 5.16 4.33
C ASP A 79 -3.55 5.96 3.02
N LEU A 80 -4.61 5.73 2.22
CA LEU A 80 -4.87 6.50 0.99
C LEU A 80 -5.03 7.99 1.27
N MET A 81 -5.80 8.35 2.30
CA MET A 81 -5.96 9.76 2.72
C MET A 81 -4.64 10.35 3.22
N LEU A 82 -3.88 9.61 4.04
CA LEU A 82 -2.59 10.03 4.57
C LEU A 82 -1.62 10.40 3.44
N ILE A 83 -1.49 9.54 2.43
CA ILE A 83 -0.59 9.77 1.30
C ILE A 83 -1.08 10.89 0.40
N GLU A 84 -2.38 11.03 0.19
CA GLU A 84 -2.91 12.17 -0.55
C GLU A 84 -2.62 13.50 0.15
N VAL A 85 -2.85 13.57 1.47
CA VAL A 85 -2.52 14.74 2.29
C VAL A 85 -1.02 15.02 2.27
N TRP A 86 -0.17 14.00 2.41
CA TRP A 86 1.28 14.16 2.39
C TRP A 86 1.77 14.71 1.04
N LYS A 87 1.28 14.17 -0.08
CA LYS A 87 1.62 14.66 -1.43
C LYS A 87 1.17 16.11 -1.66
N GLN A 88 -0.01 16.48 -1.16
CA GLN A 88 -0.54 17.83 -1.37
C GLN A 88 0.12 18.88 -0.46
N GLN A 89 0.40 18.53 0.80
CA GLN A 89 0.79 19.51 1.82
C GLN A 89 2.27 19.44 2.20
N ILE A 90 2.87 18.25 2.21
CA ILE A 90 4.24 18.04 2.71
C ILE A 90 5.25 18.00 1.57
N TRP A 91 4.94 17.29 0.47
CA TRP A 91 5.85 17.17 -0.66
C TRP A 91 6.36 18.51 -1.24
N PRO A 92 5.52 19.56 -1.42
CA PRO A 92 6.01 20.85 -1.90
C PRO A 92 7.10 21.46 -0.99
N LEU A 93 6.93 21.32 0.33
CA LEU A 93 7.87 21.83 1.33
C LEU A 93 9.19 21.06 1.33
N VAL A 94 9.10 19.73 1.19
CA VAL A 94 10.26 18.84 1.08
C VAL A 94 11.05 19.16 -0.20
N LYS A 95 10.34 19.27 -1.33
CA LYS A 95 10.95 19.60 -2.63
C LYS A 95 11.65 20.95 -2.60
N GLU A 96 11.05 21.98 -2.01
CA GLU A 96 11.68 23.31 -1.87
C GLU A 96 12.97 23.25 -1.03
N LYS A 97 12.97 22.47 0.06
CA LYS A 97 14.16 22.31 0.91
C LYS A 97 15.28 21.53 0.23
N ILE A 98 14.93 20.46 -0.49
CA ILE A 98 15.92 19.61 -1.17
C ILE A 98 16.49 20.30 -2.42
N ALA A 99 15.68 21.03 -3.20
CA ALA A 99 16.13 21.73 -4.40
C ALA A 99 17.06 22.93 -4.13
N LYS A 100 17.30 23.29 -2.86
CA LYS A 100 18.29 24.30 -2.44
C LYS A 100 19.69 23.72 -2.24
N PHE A 101 19.87 22.41 -2.43
CA PHE A 101 21.16 21.74 -2.53
C PHE A 101 21.48 21.42 -4.00
#